data_AF-A0A1A8EWX2-F1
#
_entry.id   AF-A0A1A8EWX2-F1
#
_cell.length_a   1.000
_cell.length_b   1.000
_cell.length_c   1.000
_cell.angle_alpha   90.00
_cell.angle_beta   90.00
_cell.angle_gamma   90.00
#
_symmetry.space_group_name_H-M   'P 1'
#
loop_
_entity.id
_entity.type
_entity.pdbx_description
1 polymer ?
#
loop_
_entity_poly.entity_id
_entity_poly.type
_entity_poly.pdbx_seq_one_letter_code
_entity_poly.pdbx_strand_id
1 'polypeptide(L)' 'SIKLVPEGPHCTETEVIASLTSGAHVCLNPESPWVKKLVQFVLEKQLQKKKAAAAEKQA' A
#
# COMPACT_ATOMS: atom_id res chain seq x y z
N SER A 1 4.28 1.41 6.78
CA SER A 1 3.67 1.84 5.50
C SER A 1 3.63 0.64 4.54
N ILE A 2 2.85 0.71 3.46
CA ILE A 2 2.80 -0.35 2.44
C ILE A 2 3.23 0.23 1.10
N LYS A 3 4.12 -0.48 0.40
CA LYS A 3 4.53 -0.21 -0.99
C LYS A 3 4.02 -1.35 -1.87
N LEU A 4 3.25 -1.01 -2.90
CA LEU A 4 2.90 -1.94 -3.99
C LEU A 4 3.89 -1.72 -5.13
N VAL A 5 4.45 -2.81 -5.63
CA VAL A 5 5.23 -2.84 -6.87
C VAL A 5 4.42 -3.68 -7.85
N PRO A 6 3.86 -3.07 -8.91
CA PRO A 6 3.09 -3.80 -9.90
C PRO A 6 3.98 -4.73 -10.71
N GLU A 7 3.35 -5.67 -11.41
CA GLU A 7 4.01 -6.49 -12.42
C GLU A 7 4.76 -5.63 -13.45
N GLY A 8 5.87 -6.15 -13.93
CA GLY A 8 6.74 -5.51 -14.90
C GLY A 8 7.38 -6.52 -15.86
N PRO A 9 8.15 -6.04 -16.85
CA PRO A 9 8.72 -6.88 -17.91
C PRO A 9 9.68 -7.96 -17.42
N HIS A 10 10.19 -7.84 -16.19
CA HIS A 10 11.10 -8.81 -15.56
C HIS A 10 10.45 -9.60 -14.41
N CYS A 11 9.30 -9.17 -13.90
CA CYS A 11 8.60 -9.77 -12.78
C CYS A 11 7.10 -9.75 -13.06
N THR A 12 6.50 -10.91 -13.30
CA THR A 12 5.06 -11.04 -13.59
C THR A 12 4.19 -10.91 -12.35
N GLU A 13 4.79 -10.97 -11.17
CA GLU A 13 4.07 -10.95 -9.90
C GLU A 13 4.06 -9.55 -9.31
N THR A 14 2.92 -9.16 -8.73
CA THR A 14 2.82 -7.93 -7.92
C THR A 14 3.43 -8.15 -6.56
N GLU A 15 4.39 -7.31 -6.16
CA GLU A 15 5.02 -7.40 -4.84
C GLU A 15 4.38 -6.43 -3.85
N VAL A 16 4.18 -6.90 -2.62
CA VAL A 16 3.69 -6.07 -1.51
C VAL A 16 4.77 -5.99 -0.43
N ILE A 17 5.33 -4.81 -0.22
CA ILE A 17 6.41 -4.59 0.74
C ILE A 17 5.90 -3.74 1.89
N ALA A 18 5.99 -4.26 3.11
CA ALA A 18 5.63 -3.55 4.34
C ALA A 18 6.88 -3.00 5.03
N SER A 19 6.85 -1.71 5.37
CA SER A 19 7.80 -1.11 6.30
C SER A 19 7.20 -1.12 7.69
N LEU A 20 7.83 -1.88 8.59
CA LEU A 20 7.46 -1.98 10.00
C LEU A 20 7.96 -0.77 10.79
N THR A 21 7.39 -0.53 11.96
CA THR A 21 7.84 0.54 12.88
C THR A 21 9.25 0.33 13.39
N SER A 22 9.76 -0.91 13.35
CA SER A 22 11.15 -1.24 13.63
C SER A 22 12.12 -0.76 12.53
N GLY A 23 11.61 -0.26 11.40
CA GLY A 23 12.42 0.09 10.22
C GLY A 23 12.68 -1.09 9.28
N ALA A 24 12.30 -2.31 9.66
CA ALA A 24 12.45 -3.49 8.81
C ALA A 24 11.50 -3.44 7.62
N HIS A 25 11.99 -3.91 6.47
CA HIS A 25 11.22 -4.07 5.24
C HIS A 25 10.94 -5.55 5.02
N VAL A 26 9.66 -5.89 4.88
CA VAL A 26 9.21 -7.28 4.79
C VAL A 26 8.34 -7.44 3.55
N CYS A 27 8.68 -8.42 2.70
CA CYS A 27 7.83 -8.83 1.60
C CYS A 27 6.65 -9.66 2.12
N LEU A 28 5.44 -9.29 1.71
CA LEU A 28 4.20 -9.98 2.04
C LEU A 28 3.72 -10.77 0.83
N ASN A 29 3.04 -11.89 1.07
CA ASN A 29 2.46 -12.70 0.01
C ASN A 29 1.17 -12.03 -0.55
N PRO A 30 1.16 -11.56 -1.80
CA PRO A 30 -0.01 -10.91 -2.42
C PRO A 30 -1.23 -11.83 -2.57
N GLU A 31 -1.03 -13.15 -2.64
CA GLU A 31 -2.12 -14.12 -2.80
C GLU A 31 -2.87 -14.36 -1.50
N SER A 32 -2.26 -14.04 -0.36
CA SER A 32 -2.83 -14.33 0.95
C SER A 32 -4.08 -13.46 1.23
N PRO A 33 -5.20 -14.04 1.71
CA PRO A 33 -6.44 -13.30 1.92
C PRO A 33 -6.31 -12.11 2.88
N TRP A 34 -5.45 -12.20 3.89
CA TRP A 34 -5.25 -11.10 4.84
C TRP A 34 -4.44 -9.94 4.24
N VAL A 35 -3.50 -10.22 3.32
CA VAL A 35 -2.70 -9.20 2.63
C VAL A 35 -3.59 -8.40 1.69
N LYS A 36 -4.50 -9.05 0.95
CA LYS A 36 -5.48 -8.38 0.09
C LYS A 36 -6.35 -7.39 0.89
N LYS A 37 -6.86 -7.82 2.06
CA LYS A 37 -7.63 -6.96 2.96
C LYS A 37 -6.80 -5.79 3.50
N LEU A 38 -5.54 -6.03 3.88
CA LEU A 38 -4.63 -5.00 4.36
C LEU A 38 -4.38 -3.92 3.31
N VAL A 39 -4.08 -4.32 2.06
CA VAL A 39 -3.85 -3.40 0.95
C VAL A 39 -5.07 -2.52 0.71
N GLN A 40 -6.26 -3.12 0.63
CA GLN A 40 -7.52 -2.40 0.45
C GLN A 40 -7.72 -1.33 1.54
N PHE A 41 -7.57 -1.74 2.81
CA PHE A 41 -7.70 -0.83 3.95
C PHE A 41 -6.72 0.35 3.88
N VAL A 42 -5.45 0.08 3.54
CA VAL A 42 -4.44 1.15 3.43
C VAL A 42 -4.78 2.11 2.29
N LEU A 43 -5.19 1.61 1.11
CA LEU A 43 -5.55 2.45 -0.03
C LEU A 43 -6.75 3.35 0.27
N GLU A 44 -7.78 2.81 0.94
CA GLU A 44 -8.94 3.59 1.37
C GLU A 44 -8.53 4.70 2.35
N LYS A 45 -7.70 4.38 3.35
CA LYS A 45 -7.18 5.38 4.29
C LYS A 45 -6.36 6.47 3.59
N GLN A 46 -5.56 6.12 2.58
CA GLN A 46 -4.81 7.09 1.78
C GLN A 46 -5.73 8.01 0.98
N LEU A 47 -6.80 7.47 0.38
CA LEU A 47 -7.78 8.26 -0.34
C LEU A 47 -8.49 9.26 0.58
N GLN A 48 -8.89 8.82 1.78
CA GLN A 48 -9.50 9.71 2.77
C GLN A 48 -8.54 10.83 3.22
N LYS A 49 -7.27 10.49 3.47
CA LYS A 49 -6.23 11.49 3.76
C LYS A 49 -6.03 12.48 2.62
N LYS A 50 -6.03 12.00 1.37
CA LYS A 50 -5.93 12.88 0.18
C LYS A 50 -7.12 13.81 0.04
N LYS A 51 -8.34 13.34 0.34
CA LYS A 51 -9.55 14.18 0.34
C LYS A 51 -9.49 15.28 1.40
N ALA A 52 -9.08 14.92 2.62
CA ALA A 52 -8.88 15.90 3.69
C ALA A 52 -7.80 16.94 3.32
N ALA A 53 -6.66 16.49 2.78
CA ALA A 53 -5.60 17.39 2.33
C ALA A 53 -6.00 18.26 1.11
N ALA A 54 -6.86 17.75 0.23
CA ALA A 54 -7.36 18.52 -0.92
C ALA A 54 -8.35 19.61 -0.50
N ALA A 55 -9.20 19.34 0.51
CA ALA A 55 -10.11 20.34 1.08
C ALA A 55 -9.34 21.48 1.78
N GLU A 56 -8.18 21.18 2.38
CA GLU A 56 -7.32 22.16 3.03
C GLU A 56 -6.52 23.03 2.04
N LYS A 57 -6.14 22.48 0.87
CA LYS A 57 -5.41 23.23 -0.17
C LYS A 57 -6.27 24.17 -1.01
N GLN A 58 -7.57 24.23 -0.75
CA GLN A 58 -8.56 25.05 -1.47
C GLN A 58 -9.12 26.19 -0.58
N ALA A 59 -8.53 26.39 0.61
CA ALA A 59 -8.81 27.48 1.54
C ALA A 59 -7.68 28.52 1.55
#